data_AF-A0A1H1U2B0-F1
#
_entry.id   AF-A0A1H1U2B0-F1
#
_cell.length_a   1.000
_cell.length_b   1.000
_cell.length_c   1.000
_cell.angle_alpha   90.00
_cell.angle_beta   90.00
_cell.angle_gamma   90.00
#
_symmetry.space_group_name_H-M   'P 1'
#
loop_
_entity.id
_entity.type
_entity.pdbx_description
1 polymer ?
#
loop_
_entity_poly.entity_id
_entity_poly.type
_entity_poly.pdbx_seq_one_letter_code
_entity_poly.pdbx_strand_id
1 'polypeptide(L)'
;MKIKRILNIILVVGLLLLIPLIGMQLSDEVVWTASDFIIMGVLLLVTGLGIDFVLRKFSSTKSRIIAGGIVLIIFFLIWAELAVGIFGTPFAGS
;
A
#
# COMPACT_ATOMS: atom_id res chain seq x y z
N MET A 1 -18.40 -14.18 -5.59
CA MET A 1 -18.19 -12.99 -4.73
C MET A 1 -16.73 -12.75 -4.32
N LYS A 2 -15.84 -13.76 -4.26
CA LYS A 2 -14.40 -13.56 -3.95
C LYS A 2 -13.64 -12.76 -5.02
N ILE A 3 -13.87 -13.06 -6.30
CA ILE A 3 -13.24 -12.39 -7.45
C ILE A 3 -13.59 -10.89 -7.51
N LYS A 4 -14.85 -10.51 -7.28
CA LYS A 4 -15.27 -9.10 -7.26
C LYS A 4 -14.44 -8.27 -6.26
N ARG A 5 -14.14 -8.83 -5.07
CA ARG A 5 -13.33 -8.15 -4.05
C ARG A 5 -11.88 -7.97 -4.50
N ILE A 6 -11.28 -8.99 -5.10
CA ILE A 6 -9.92 -8.91 -5.64
C ILE A 6 -9.86 -7.86 -6.75
N LEU A 7 -10.84 -7.83 -7.65
CA LEU A 7 -10.94 -6.81 -8.69
C LEU A 7 -11.07 -5.40 -8.09
N ASN A 8 -11.88 -5.22 -7.04
CA ASN A 8 -11.97 -3.94 -6.35
C ASN A 8 -10.62 -3.52 -5.74
N ILE A 9 -9.88 -4.45 -5.14
CA ILE A 9 -8.54 -4.15 -4.59
C ILE A 9 -7.60 -3.72 -5.72
N ILE A 10 -7.52 -4.48 -6.82
CA ILE A 10 -6.67 -4.13 -7.97
C ILE A 10 -7.03 -2.76 -8.53
N LEU A 11 -8.33 -2.46 -8.64
CA LEU A 11 -8.82 -1.16 -9.12
C LEU A 11 -8.42 -0.02 -8.17
N VAL A 12 -8.57 -0.21 -6.86
CA VAL A 12 -8.13 0.78 -5.86
C VAL A 12 -6.61 0.98 -5.91
N VAL A 13 -5.82 -0.09 -6.02
CA VAL A 13 -4.36 0.01 -6.18
C VAL A 13 -4.00 0.82 -7.43
N GLY A 14 -4.63 0.51 -8.56
CA GLY A 14 -4.43 1.25 -9.80
C GLY A 14 -4.77 2.74 -9.65
N LEU A 15 -5.93 3.06 -9.06
CA LEU A 15 -6.34 4.45 -8.81
C LEU A 15 -5.37 5.19 -7.89
N LEU A 16 -4.82 4.54 -6.86
CA LEU A 16 -3.83 5.16 -5.97
C LEU A 16 -2.52 5.42 -6.69
N LEU A 17 -2.05 4.52 -7.55
CA LEU A 17 -0.86 4.72 -8.37
C LEU A 17 -1.03 5.78 -9.47
N LEU A 18 -2.26 6.11 -9.85
CA LEU A 18 -2.50 7.26 -10.74
C LEU A 18 -2.13 8.59 -10.07
N ILE A 19 -2.13 8.68 -8.73
CA ILE A 19 -1.78 9.91 -8.02
C ILE A 19 -0.32 10.33 -8.32
N PRO A 20 0.72 9.50 -8.07
CA PRO A 20 2.08 9.86 -8.43
C PRO A 20 2.26 9.98 -9.94
N LEU A 21 1.59 9.14 -10.75
CA LEU A 21 1.69 9.24 -12.21
C LEU A 21 1.22 10.61 -12.72
N ILE A 22 0.07 11.08 -12.24
CA ILE A 22 -0.45 12.42 -12.57
C ILE A 22 0.46 13.49 -11.99
N GLY A 23 0.96 13.31 -10.75
CA GLY A 23 1.92 14.23 -10.13
C GLY A 23 3.14 14.48 -11.00
N MET A 24 3.75 13.42 -11.55
CA MET A 24 4.88 13.51 -12.49
C MET A 24 4.56 14.26 -13.79
N GLN A 25 3.29 14.33 -14.21
CA GLN A 25 2.89 15.10 -15.40
C GLN A 25 2.67 16.58 -15.08
N LEU A 26 2.49 16.93 -13.80
CA LEU A 26 2.14 18.28 -13.35
C LEU A 26 3.33 19.02 -12.72
N SER A 27 4.32 18.30 -12.17
CA SER A 27 5.52 18.90 -11.58
C SER A 27 6.74 17.99 -11.64
N ASP A 28 7.92 18.60 -11.57
CA ASP A 28 9.20 17.89 -11.44
C ASP A 28 9.52 17.51 -9.98
N GLU A 29 8.62 17.80 -9.03
CA GLU A 29 8.83 17.50 -7.60
C GLU A 29 8.56 16.03 -7.27
N VAL A 30 7.70 15.37 -8.05
CA VAL A 30 7.43 13.94 -7.92
C VAL A 30 8.22 13.22 -9.01
N VAL A 31 9.23 12.47 -8.61
CA VAL A 31 10.07 11.71 -9.55
C VAL A 31 10.03 10.24 -9.16
N TRP A 32 9.07 9.50 -9.71
CA TRP A 32 8.98 8.06 -9.50
C TRP A 32 9.52 7.31 -10.72
N THR A 33 10.40 6.36 -10.47
CA THR A 33 10.89 5.37 -11.43
C THR A 33 9.88 4.26 -11.63
N ALA A 34 10.04 3.46 -12.69
CA ALA A 34 9.20 2.28 -12.92
C ALA A 34 9.27 1.27 -11.75
N SER A 35 10.42 1.16 -11.07
CA SER A 35 10.56 0.33 -9.87
C SER A 35 9.69 0.83 -8.73
N ASP A 36 9.57 2.14 -8.53
CA ASP A 36 8.76 2.72 -7.44
C ASP A 36 7.29 2.36 -7.60
N PHE A 37 6.78 2.44 -8.83
CA PHE A 37 5.42 2.00 -9.16
C PHE A 37 5.21 0.50 -8.89
N ILE A 38 6.19 -0.35 -9.21
CA ILE A 38 6.11 -1.79 -8.96
C ILE A 38 6.14 -2.08 -7.46
N ILE A 39 7.10 -1.50 -6.73
CA ILE A 39 7.27 -1.71 -5.28
C ILE A 39 6.03 -1.22 -4.54
N MET A 40 5.57 0.01 -4.81
CA MET A 40 4.35 0.54 -4.21
C MET A 40 3.11 -0.27 -4.62
N GLY A 41 3.02 -0.69 -5.88
CA GLY A 41 1.93 -1.52 -6.37
C GLY A 41 1.84 -2.85 -5.63
N VAL A 42 2.97 -3.53 -5.43
CA VAL A 42 3.05 -4.77 -4.64
C VAL A 42 2.69 -4.50 -3.18
N LEU A 43 3.25 -3.44 -2.58
CA LEU A 43 3.00 -3.08 -1.19
C LEU A 43 1.51 -2.78 -0.92
N LEU A 44 0.87 -1.99 -1.78
CA LEU A 44 -0.57 -1.70 -1.72
C LEU A 44 -1.42 -2.95 -1.96
N LEU A 45 -1.05 -3.80 -2.92
CA LEU A 45 -1.78 -5.05 -3.20
C LEU A 45 -1.73 -6.01 -2.00
N VAL A 46 -0.54 -6.23 -1.43
CA VAL A 46 -0.36 -7.06 -0.22
C VAL A 46 -1.16 -6.49 0.95
N THR A 47 -1.14 -5.17 1.12
CA THR A 47 -1.90 -4.48 2.18
C THR A 47 -3.41 -4.66 1.99
N GLY A 48 -3.92 -4.43 0.77
CA GLY A 48 -5.33 -4.62 0.44
C GLY A 48 -5.80 -6.07 0.65
N LEU A 49 -4.98 -7.05 0.25
CA LEU A 49 -5.25 -8.47 0.50
C LEU A 49 -5.20 -8.80 2.00
N GLY A 50 -4.25 -8.22 2.75
CA GLY A 50 -4.13 -8.37 4.20
C GLY A 50 -5.36 -7.85 4.94
N ILE A 51 -5.84 -6.65 4.58
CA ILE A 51 -7.08 -6.08 5.13
C ILE A 51 -8.28 -6.96 4.77
N ASP A 52 -8.39 -7.38 3.50
CA ASP A 52 -9.46 -8.26 3.04
C ASP A 52 -9.49 -9.59 3.80
N PHE A 53 -8.31 -10.14 4.12
CA PHE A 53 -8.14 -11.33 4.95
C PHE A 53 -8.56 -11.08 6.41
N VAL A 54 -8.12 -9.99 7.04
CA VAL A 54 -8.52 -9.60 8.40
C VAL A 54 -10.04 -9.51 8.51
N LEU A 55 -10.70 -8.85 7.56
CA LEU A 55 -12.15 -8.69 7.55
C LEU A 55 -12.90 -10.01 7.43
N ARG A 56 -12.29 -11.03 6.80
CA ARG A 56 -12.86 -12.39 6.68
C ARG A 56 -12.60 -13.23 7.91
N LYS A 57 -11.40 -13.13 8.49
CA LYS A 57 -10.95 -14.01 9.58
C LYS A 57 -11.59 -13.65 10.91
N PHE A 58 -11.71 -12.35 11.20
CA PHE A 58 -12.23 -11.88 12.47
C PHE A 58 -13.72 -11.54 12.36
N SER A 59 -14.52 -12.00 13.33
CA SER A 59 -15.96 -11.73 13.40
C SER A 59 -16.26 -10.46 14.21
N SER A 60 -15.52 -10.22 15.30
CA SER A 60 -15.68 -9.03 16.14
C SER A 60 -15.11 -7.78 15.49
N THR A 61 -15.89 -6.70 15.50
CA THR A 61 -15.46 -5.37 15.05
C THR A 61 -14.19 -4.91 15.76
N LYS A 62 -14.06 -5.17 17.07
CA LYS A 62 -12.86 -4.81 17.83
C LYS A 62 -11.62 -5.51 17.29
N SER A 63 -11.70 -6.82 17.04
CA SER A 63 -10.59 -7.60 16.50
C SER A 63 -10.23 -7.18 15.06
N ARG A 64 -11.23 -6.83 14.24
CA ARG A 64 -11.01 -6.29 12.89
C ARG A 64 -10.25 -4.97 12.91
N ILE A 65 -10.64 -4.05 13.80
CA ILE A 65 -9.98 -2.75 13.94
C ILE A 65 -8.53 -2.93 14.40
N ILE A 66 -8.30 -3.77 15.42
CA ILE A 66 -6.94 -4.02 15.93
C ILE A 66 -6.06 -4.65 14.86
N ALA A 67 -6.50 -5.76 14.26
CA ALA A 67 -5.71 -6.46 13.26
C ALA A 67 -5.52 -5.64 11.97
N GLY A 68 -6.54 -4.91 11.53
CA GLY A 68 -6.46 -4.00 10.39
C GLY A 68 -5.52 -2.82 10.68
N GLY A 69 -5.56 -2.28 11.89
CA GLY A 69 -4.64 -1.24 12.36
C GLY A 69 -3.19 -1.72 12.33
N ILE A 70 -2.91 -2.96 12.76
CA ILE A 70 -1.56 -3.54 12.68
C ILE A 70 -1.09 -3.64 11.22
N VAL A 71 -1.94 -4.13 10.30
CA VAL A 71 -1.60 -4.21 8.87
C VAL A 71 -1.27 -2.81 8.32
N LEU A 72 -2.05 -1.79 8.67
CA LEU A 72 -1.81 -0.41 8.25
C LEU A 72 -0.54 0.17 8.85
N ILE A 73 -0.25 -0.09 10.13
CA ILE A 73 1.00 0.35 10.77
C ILE A 73 2.20 -0.25 10.04
N ILE A 74 2.17 -1.56 9.76
CA ILE A 74 3.25 -2.23 9.02
C ILE A 74 3.42 -1.60 7.64
N PHE A 75 2.31 -1.37 6.91
CA PHE A 75 2.33 -0.68 5.62
C PHE A 75 3.03 0.68 5.72
N PHE A 76 2.63 1.53 6.68
CA PHE A 76 3.22 2.86 6.84
C PHE A 76 4.69 2.82 7.24
N LEU A 77 5.10 1.85 8.07
CA LEU A 77 6.51 1.70 8.44
C LEU A 77 7.38 1.29 7.25
N ILE A 78 6.91 0.33 6.45
CA ILE A 78 7.62 -0.08 5.23
C ILE A 78 7.68 1.09 4.25
N TRP A 79 6.56 1.78 4.03
CA TRP A 79 6.53 2.92 3.12
C TRP A 79 7.43 4.07 3.61
N ALA A 80 7.42 4.39 4.90
CA ALA A 80 8.27 5.44 5.46
C ALA A 80 9.76 5.08 5.34
N GLU A 81 10.13 3.82 5.51
CA GLU A 81 11.50 3.37 5.28
C GLU A 81 11.91 3.51 3.82
N LEU A 82 11.08 3.03 2.89
CA LEU A 82 11.37 3.14 1.46
C LEU A 82 11.43 4.60 0.99
N ALA A 83 10.50 5.45 1.47
CA ALA A 83 10.40 6.83 1.02
C ALA A 83 11.42 7.77 1.69
N VAL A 84 11.65 7.63 2.99
CA VAL A 84 12.43 8.59 3.79
C VAL A 84 13.61 7.94 4.52
N GLY A 85 13.62 6.61 4.68
CA GLY A 85 14.74 5.91 5.32
C GLY A 85 14.82 6.07 6.83
N ILE A 86 13.67 6.04 7.52
CA ILE A 86 13.58 6.37 8.95
C ILE A 86 14.44 5.48 9.86
N PHE A 87 14.73 4.25 9.45
CA PHE A 87 15.51 3.27 10.19
C PHE A 87 16.95 3.14 9.70
N GLY A 88 17.31 3.81 8.59
CA GLY A 88 18.66 3.78 8.03
C GLY A 88 19.10 2.40 7.53
N THR A 89 18.17 1.59 7.03
CA THR A 89 18.50 0.29 6.46
C THR A 89 19.05 0.42 5.03
N PRO A 90 19.64 -0.63 4.44
CA PRO A 90 20.06 -0.60 3.03
C PRO A 90 18.94 -0.34 2.02
N PHE A 91 17.66 -0.41 2.43
CA PHE A 91 16.48 -0.14 1.61
C PHE A 91 15.96 1.29 1.77
N ALA A 92 16.65 2.13 2.53
CA ALA A 92 16.26 3.51 2.78
C ALA A 92 16.36 4.38 1.52
N GLY A 93 15.27 5.08 1.17
CA GLY A 93 15.26 6.08 0.09
C GLY A 93 15.46 5.51 -1.32
N SER A 94 15.07 4.24 -1.53
CA SER A 94 15.24 3.49 -2.77
C SER A 94 13.99 3.42 -3.64
#